data_AF-A0A2V6AUE8-F1
#
_entry.id   AF-A0A2V6AUE8-F1
#
_cell.length_a   1.000
_cell.length_b   1.000
_cell.length_c   1.000
_cell.angle_alpha   90.00
_cell.angle_beta   90.00
_cell.angle_gamma   90.00
#
_symmetry.space_group_name_H-M   'P 1'
#
loop_
_entity.id
_entity.type
_entity.pdbx_description
1 polymer ?
#
loop_
_entity_poly.entity_id
_entity_poly.type
_entity_poly.pdbx_seq_one_letter_code
_entity_poly.pdbx_strand_id
1 'polypeptide(L)'
;MNTLISYQIIPFIAAGIEQAGVPALRVAFTIAVVIFLFVGVFIWRRRDQFFDRDPSVENDVPVVRHNREEAILFVWGGLTLVLLSILYQVWTA
;
A
#
# COMPACT_ATOMS: atom_id res chain seq x y z
N MET A 1 18.01 -25.73 -34.07
CA MET A 1 18.24 -24.29 -33.80
C MET A 1 17.40 -23.74 -32.65
N ASN A 2 16.17 -24.24 -32.39
CA ASN A 2 15.34 -23.81 -31.25
C ASN A 2 15.87 -24.21 -29.85
N THR A 3 16.54 -25.36 -29.73
CA THR A 3 16.96 -25.90 -28.43
C THR A 3 18.10 -25.12 -27.79
N LEU A 4 19.10 -24.70 -28.59
CA LEU A 4 20.22 -23.87 -28.14
C LEU A 4 19.76 -22.47 -27.69
N ILE A 5 18.80 -21.87 -28.40
CA ILE A 5 18.20 -20.58 -28.03
C ILE A 5 17.46 -20.71 -26.69
N SER A 6 16.63 -21.75 -26.50
CA SER A 6 15.96 -21.99 -25.21
C SER A 6 16.95 -22.23 -24.07
N TYR A 7 18.04 -22.97 -24.31
CA TYR A 7 19.08 -23.23 -23.31
C TYR A 7 19.88 -21.98 -22.90
N GLN A 8 19.88 -20.92 -23.71
CA GLN A 8 20.55 -19.66 -23.39
C GLN A 8 19.58 -18.61 -22.81
N ILE A 9 18.35 -18.56 -23.30
CA ILE A 9 17.34 -17.57 -22.86
C ILE A 9 16.84 -17.89 -21.45
N ILE A 10 16.53 -19.15 -21.14
CA ILE A 10 16.02 -19.54 -19.82
C ILE A 10 16.99 -19.16 -18.68
N PRO A 11 18.29 -19.52 -18.74
CA PRO A 11 19.24 -19.10 -17.71
C PRO A 11 19.53 -17.59 -17.74
N PHE A 12 19.44 -16.91 -18.88
CA PHE A 12 19.56 -15.45 -18.93
C PHE A 12 18.39 -14.74 -18.20
N ILE A 13 17.16 -15.22 -18.40
CA ILE A 13 15.98 -14.69 -17.68
C ILE A 13 16.08 -15.00 -16.19
N ALA A 14 16.39 -16.25 -15.82
CA ALA A 14 16.51 -16.67 -14.42
C ALA A 14 17.68 -16.00 -13.69
N ALA A 15 18.86 -15.90 -14.31
CA ALA A 15 20.05 -15.32 -13.67
C ALA A 15 20.10 -13.79 -13.75
N GLY A 16 19.60 -13.19 -14.85
CA GLY A 16 19.69 -11.75 -15.04
C GLY A 16 18.47 -10.99 -14.52
N ILE A 17 17.27 -11.45 -14.87
CA ILE A 17 16.02 -10.72 -14.60
C ILE A 17 15.44 -11.11 -13.25
N GLU A 18 15.34 -12.40 -12.91
CA GLU A 18 14.76 -12.81 -11.62
C GLU A 18 15.65 -12.42 -10.43
N GLN A 19 16.98 -12.56 -10.58
CA GLN A 19 17.94 -12.23 -9.51
C GLN A 19 17.90 -10.73 -9.13
N ALA A 20 17.67 -9.83 -10.08
CA ALA A 20 17.54 -8.39 -9.83
C ALA A 20 16.08 -7.95 -9.61
N GLY A 21 15.12 -8.64 -10.22
CA GLY A 21 13.71 -8.28 -10.21
C GLY A 21 13.05 -8.47 -8.85
N VAL A 22 13.38 -9.57 -8.14
CA VAL A 22 12.84 -9.79 -6.79
C VAL A 22 13.29 -8.69 -5.83
N PRO A 23 14.59 -8.40 -5.64
CA PRO A 23 15.04 -7.29 -4.78
C PRO A 23 14.44 -5.94 -5.17
N ALA A 24 14.38 -5.62 -6.46
CA ALA A 24 13.79 -4.37 -6.93
C ALA A 24 12.31 -4.26 -6.54
N LEU A 25 11.54 -5.35 -6.65
CA LEU A 25 10.15 -5.40 -6.25
C LEU A 25 9.97 -5.25 -4.73
N ARG A 26 10.85 -5.84 -3.92
CA ARG A 26 10.84 -5.67 -2.44
C ARG A 26 11.02 -4.20 -2.06
N VAL A 27 11.97 -3.52 -2.71
CA VAL A 27 12.25 -2.09 -2.49
C VAL A 27 11.08 -1.22 -2.97
N ALA A 28 10.57 -1.45 -4.18
CA ALA A 28 9.44 -0.70 -4.72
C ALA A 28 8.19 -0.83 -3.84
N PHE A 29 7.89 -2.05 -3.37
CA PHE A 29 6.79 -2.30 -2.44
C PHE A 29 7.00 -1.57 -1.11
N THR A 30 8.22 -1.60 -0.55
CA THR A 30 8.56 -0.88 0.68
C THR A 30 8.32 0.62 0.54
N ILE A 31 8.75 1.22 -0.58
CA ILE A 31 8.52 2.64 -0.87
C ILE A 31 7.03 2.94 -0.94
N ALA A 32 6.24 2.10 -1.64
CA ALA A 32 4.80 2.27 -1.73
C ALA A 32 4.11 2.22 -0.35
N VAL A 33 4.52 1.29 0.52
CA VAL A 33 4.00 1.22 1.90
C VAL A 33 4.36 2.47 2.69
N VAL A 34 5.60 2.97 2.58
CA VAL A 34 6.01 4.22 3.25
C VAL A 34 5.17 5.40 2.78
N ILE A 35 4.96 5.56 1.47
CA ILE A 35 4.12 6.62 0.91
C ILE A 35 2.68 6.49 1.45
N PHE A 36 2.12 5.28 1.45
CA PHE A 36 0.79 5.02 2.00
C PHE A 36 0.69 5.46 3.47
N LEU A 37 1.66 5.12 4.32
CA LEU A 37 1.69 5.56 5.72
C LEU A 37 1.75 7.10 5.83
N PHE A 38 2.58 7.76 5.03
CA PHE A 38 2.66 9.21 5.00
C PHE A 38 1.34 9.88 4.60
N VAL A 39 0.64 9.32 3.60
CA VAL A 39 -0.68 9.79 3.19
C VAL A 39 -1.68 9.66 4.35
N GLY A 40 -1.68 8.52 5.05
CA GLY A 40 -2.54 8.33 6.23
C GLY A 40 -2.29 9.38 7.31
N VAL A 41 -1.01 9.62 7.64
CA VAL A 41 -0.62 10.67 8.61
C VAL A 41 -1.00 12.07 8.12
N PHE A 42 -0.84 12.35 6.82
CA PHE A 42 -1.20 13.63 6.23
C PHE A 42 -2.70 13.90 6.33
N ILE A 43 -3.53 12.91 5.99
CA ILE A 43 -4.99 12.98 6.10
C ILE A 43 -5.38 13.18 7.56
N TRP A 44 -4.80 12.39 8.48
CA TRP A 44 -5.08 12.51 9.91
C TRP A 44 -4.77 13.90 10.49
N ARG A 45 -3.65 14.51 10.06
CA ARG A 45 -3.27 15.88 10.47
C ARG A 45 -4.21 16.95 9.94
N ARG A 46 -4.90 16.68 8.82
CA ARG A 46 -5.89 17.57 8.21
C ARG A 46 -7.31 17.04 8.37
N ARG A 47 -7.55 16.16 9.35
CA ARG A 47 -8.87 15.54 9.54
C ARG A 47 -9.97 16.60 9.71
N ASP A 48 -9.67 17.69 10.42
CA ASP A 48 -10.61 18.80 10.61
C ASP A 48 -10.95 19.53 9.30
N GLN A 49 -10.14 19.40 8.24
CA GLN A 49 -10.48 19.97 6.93
C GLN A 49 -11.33 19.01 6.08
N PHE A 50 -11.22 17.70 6.34
CA PHE A 50 -11.87 16.65 5.55
C PHE A 50 -13.16 16.11 6.20
N PHE A 51 -13.29 16.23 7.51
CA PHE A 51 -14.34 15.58 8.31
C PHE A 51 -15.09 16.55 9.23
N ASP A 52 -14.80 17.85 9.15
CA ASP A 52 -15.60 18.87 9.84
C ASP A 52 -16.93 19.11 9.13
N ARG A 53 -17.75 19.99 9.70
CA ARG A 53 -19.14 20.19 9.33
C ARG A 53 -19.30 20.56 7.85
N ASP A 54 -20.14 19.81 7.15
CA ASP A 54 -20.60 20.12 5.81
C ASP A 54 -22.03 20.69 5.86
N PRO A 55 -22.21 22.01 5.63
CA PRO A 55 -23.54 22.63 5.64
C PRO A 55 -24.45 22.15 4.51
N SER A 56 -23.93 21.44 3.50
CA SER A 56 -24.72 20.87 2.40
C SER A 56 -25.39 19.54 2.76
N VAL A 57 -25.08 18.96 3.94
CA VAL A 57 -25.61 17.67 4.39
C VAL A 57 -26.62 17.89 5.51
N GLU A 58 -27.88 17.51 5.25
CA GLU A 58 -29.02 17.77 6.14
C GLU A 58 -28.90 17.11 7.53
N ASN A 59 -28.23 15.95 7.61
CA ASN A 59 -28.05 15.18 8.85
C ASN A 59 -26.61 15.19 9.38
N ASP A 60 -25.89 16.28 9.16
CA ASP A 60 -24.51 16.39 9.61
C ASP A 60 -24.38 16.74 11.11
N VAL A 61 -24.67 15.73 11.93
CA VAL A 61 -24.58 15.80 13.39
C VAL A 61 -23.22 15.28 13.88
N PRO A 62 -22.72 15.72 15.06
CA PRO A 62 -21.42 15.29 15.58
C PRO A 62 -21.18 13.77 15.59
N VAL A 63 -22.22 12.98 15.93
CA VAL A 63 -22.11 11.51 15.94
C VAL A 63 -21.92 10.91 14.55
N VAL A 64 -22.57 11.46 13.52
CA VAL A 64 -22.44 10.99 12.14
C VAL A 64 -21.03 11.29 11.60
N ARG A 65 -20.47 12.45 11.95
CA ARG A 65 -19.09 12.82 11.60
C ARG A 65 -18.07 11.89 12.23
N HIS A 66 -18.21 11.63 13.52
CA HIS A 66 -17.32 10.71 14.23
C HIS A 66 -17.37 9.30 13.63
N ASN A 67 -18.57 8.77 13.37
CA ASN A 67 -18.73 7.45 12.76
C ASN A 67 -18.08 7.35 11.37
N ARG A 68 -18.11 8.45 10.58
CA ARG A 68 -17.45 8.51 9.27
C ARG A 68 -15.93 8.44 9.41
N GLU A 69 -15.37 9.22 10.34
CA GLU A 69 -13.94 9.15 10.65
C GLU A 69 -13.53 7.75 11.09
N GLU A 70 -14.28 7.14 12.02
CA GLU A 70 -14.01 5.79 12.51
C GLU A 70 -14.08 4.74 11.41
N ALA A 71 -15.06 4.81 10.51
CA ALA A 71 -15.18 3.88 9.38
C ALA A 71 -13.94 3.94 8.47
N ILE A 72 -13.43 5.15 8.20
CA ILE A 72 -12.24 5.33 7.38
C ILE A 72 -11.00 4.85 8.12
N LEU A 73 -10.85 5.18 9.41
CA LEU A 73 -9.76 4.70 10.24
C LEU A 73 -9.74 3.17 10.33
N PHE A 74 -10.90 2.54 10.41
CA PHE A 74 -11.02 1.09 10.49
C PHE A 74 -10.54 0.42 9.21
N VAL A 75 -11.01 0.88 8.04
CA VAL A 75 -10.58 0.36 6.74
C VAL A 75 -9.09 0.65 6.51
N TRP A 76 -8.64 1.87 6.79
CA TRP A 76 -7.24 2.26 6.64
C TRP A 76 -6.31 1.47 7.56
N GLY A 77 -6.72 1.27 8.81
CA GLY A 77 -5.99 0.48 9.80
C GLY A 77 -5.89 -0.99 9.38
N GLY A 78 -6.99 -1.58 8.93
CA GLY A 78 -7.00 -2.93 8.37
C GLY A 78 -6.05 -3.09 7.19
N LEU A 79 -6.11 -2.17 6.21
CA LEU A 79 -5.18 -2.14 5.07
C LEU A 79 -3.72 -1.98 5.53
N THR A 80 -3.47 -1.11 6.51
CA THR A 80 -2.13 -0.91 7.07
C THR A 80 -1.58 -2.22 7.65
N LEU A 81 -2.37 -2.95 8.44
CA LEU A 81 -1.95 -4.24 9.01
C LEU A 81 -1.66 -5.29 7.94
N VAL A 82 -2.51 -5.38 6.90
CA VAL A 82 -2.28 -6.28 5.77
C VAL A 82 -0.98 -5.93 5.05
N LEU A 83 -0.74 -4.66 4.74
CA LEU A 83 0.47 -4.21 4.06
C LEU A 83 1.73 -4.47 4.89
N LEU A 84 1.69 -4.22 6.20
CA LEU A 84 2.82 -4.51 7.10
C LEU A 84 3.09 -6.01 7.22
N SER A 85 2.05 -6.85 7.25
CA SER A 85 2.20 -8.31 7.24
C SER A 85 2.87 -8.79 5.96
N ILE A 86 2.43 -8.29 4.79
CA ILE A 86 3.05 -8.61 3.51
C ILE A 86 4.49 -8.09 3.47
N LEU A 87 4.74 -6.87 3.95
CA LEU A 87 6.08 -6.29 3.98
C LEU A 87 7.03 -7.17 4.80
N TYR A 88 6.58 -7.61 5.98
CA TYR A 88 7.33 -8.55 6.81
C TYR A 88 7.63 -9.85 6.06
N GLN A 89 6.60 -10.50 5.50
CA GLN A 89 6.77 -11.75 4.75
C GLN A 89 7.75 -11.60 3.58
N VAL A 90 7.67 -10.50 2.83
CA VAL A 90 8.54 -10.23 1.69
C VAL A 90 10.01 -10.09 2.10
N TRP A 91 10.30 -9.59 3.30
CA TRP A 91 11.67 -9.43 3.78
C TRP A 91 12.19 -10.64 4.56
N THR A 92 11.32 -11.50 5.08
CA THR A 92 11.70 -12.72 5.82
C THR A 92 11.65 -14.01 5.00
N ALA A 93 11.05 -13.99 3.81
CA ALA A 93 11.04 -15.08 2.84
C ALA A 93 12.31 -15.10 1.98
#